data_AF-A0A7C0XUW5-F1
#
_entry.id   AF-A0A7C0XUW5-F1
#
_cell.length_a   1.000
_cell.length_b   1.000
_cell.length_c   1.000
_cell.angle_alpha   90.00
_cell.angle_beta   90.00
_cell.angle_gamma   90.00
#
_symmetry.space_group_name_H-M   'P 1'
#
loop_
_entity.id
_entity.type
_entity.pdbx_description
1 polymer ?
#
loop_
_entity_poly.entity_id
_entity_poly.type
_entity_poly.pdbx_seq_one_letter_code
_entity_poly.pdbx_strand_id
1 'polypeptide(L)'
;PRVIWVGVGRGADKLKLLRRILDKCLNQIVKPEPQEFIPHITLGRIKGSYDKVCLQTFINTHADEVIGTSKVTKVKLKRSILRPQGPEYHDILEVSLK
;
A
#
# COMPACT_ATOMS: atom_id res chain seq x y z
N PRO A 1 9.87 8.63 -10.57
CA PRO A 1 9.02 7.72 -9.75
C PRO A 1 8.72 6.41 -10.49
N ARG A 2 8.89 5.24 -9.85
CA ARG A 2 8.54 3.94 -10.46
C ARG A 2 7.16 3.42 -10.03
N VAL A 3 6.55 4.04 -9.02
CA VAL A 3 5.25 3.69 -8.46
C VAL A 3 4.43 4.97 -8.31
N ILE A 4 3.20 4.95 -8.79
CA ILE A 4 2.20 6.00 -8.58
C ILE A 4 1.26 5.51 -7.49
N TRP A 5 1.00 6.34 -6.49
CA TRP A 5 0.22 5.97 -5.32
C TRP A 5 -0.55 7.15 -4.74
N VAL A 6 -1.60 6.85 -3.99
CA VAL A 6 -2.39 7.82 -3.23
C VAL A 6 -2.05 7.65 -1.75
N GLY A 7 -1.68 8.75 -1.09
CA GLY A 7 -1.39 8.74 0.33
C GLY A 7 -2.65 8.62 1.19
N VAL A 8 -2.53 8.01 2.35
CA VAL A 8 -3.59 8.07 3.37
C VAL A 8 -3.33 9.30 4.23
N GLY A 9 -4.28 10.24 4.24
CA GLY A 9 -4.27 11.38 5.16
C GLY A 9 -4.81 11.01 6.54
N ARG A 10 -6.10 11.30 6.79
CA ARG A 10 -6.75 10.98 8.07
C ARG A 10 -6.67 9.47 8.36
N GLY A 11 -6.08 9.12 9.50
CA GLY A 11 -5.93 7.72 9.94
C GLY A 11 -4.56 7.10 9.66
N ALA A 12 -3.64 7.82 9.00
CA ALA A 12 -2.28 7.35 8.73
C ALA A 12 -1.56 6.85 9.98
N ASP A 13 -1.61 7.60 11.09
CA ASP A 13 -0.92 7.23 12.33
C ASP A 13 -1.46 5.93 12.93
N LYS A 14 -2.76 5.70 12.83
CA LYS A 14 -3.39 4.43 13.29
C LYS A 14 -2.91 3.26 12.44
N LEU A 15 -2.76 3.45 11.13
CA LEU A 15 -2.21 2.42 10.24
C LEU A 15 -0.73 2.17 10.50
N LYS A 16 0.07 3.21 10.76
CA LYS A 16 1.48 3.07 11.17
C LYS A 16 1.61 2.32 12.49
N LEU A 17 0.76 2.61 13.47
CA LEU A 17 0.71 1.88 14.73
C LEU A 17 0.36 0.40 14.52
N LEU A 18 -0.68 0.12 13.73
CA LEU A 18 -1.07 -1.26 13.39
C LEU A 18 0.09 -2.02 12.73
N ARG A 19 0.79 -1.40 11.78
CA ARG A 19 1.97 -2.00 11.14
C ARG A 19 3.07 -2.32 12.16
N ARG A 20 3.40 -1.37 13.05
CA ARG A 20 4.42 -1.59 14.11
C ARG A 20 4.07 -2.75 15.04
N ILE A 21 2.80 -2.87 15.42
CA ILE A 21 2.33 -4.00 16.25
C ILE A 21 2.51 -5.31 15.49
N LEU A 22 2.10 -5.38 14.22
CA LEU A 22 2.26 -6.56 13.38
C LEU A 22 3.73 -6.95 13.20
N ASP A 23 4.61 -5.98 12.92
CA ASP A 23 6.05 -6.24 12.76
C ASP A 23 6.66 -6.81 14.04
N LYS A 24 6.28 -6.28 15.21
CA LYS A 24 6.75 -6.80 16.49
C LYS A 24 6.28 -8.23 16.75
N CYS A 25 5.01 -8.53 16.46
CA CYS A 25 4.43 -9.86 16.67
C CYS A 25 4.97 -10.90 15.66
N LEU A 26 5.35 -10.48 14.47
CA LEU A 26 5.76 -11.36 13.37
C LEU A 26 7.27 -11.43 13.16
N ASN A 27 8.09 -10.70 13.93
CA ASN A 27 9.52 -10.59 13.69
C ASN A 27 10.30 -11.92 13.66
N GLN A 28 9.81 -12.96 14.35
CA GLN A 28 10.42 -14.31 14.33
C GLN A 28 9.98 -15.16 13.13
N ILE A 29 8.93 -14.73 12.42
CA ILE A 29 8.31 -15.48 11.32
C ILE A 29 8.61 -14.80 9.98
N VAL A 30 8.59 -13.47 9.95
CA VAL A 30 8.79 -12.64 8.77
C VAL A 30 9.83 -11.58 9.08
N LYS A 31 10.81 -11.45 8.19
CA LYS A 31 11.82 -10.40 8.30
C LYS A 31 11.13 -9.03 8.23
N PRO A 32 11.39 -8.11 9.18
CA PRO A 32 10.80 -6.78 9.13
C PRO A 32 11.36 -5.98 7.96
N GLU A 33 10.52 -5.11 7.41
CA GLU A 33 10.92 -4.23 6.31
C GLU A 33 11.74 -3.06 6.87
N PRO A 34 12.93 -2.77 6.31
CA PRO A 34 13.82 -1.77 6.89
C PRO A 34 13.36 -0.33 6.63
N GLN A 35 12.53 -0.12 5.60
CA GLN A 35 12.00 1.21 5.29
C GLN A 35 10.80 1.56 6.17
N GLU A 36 10.64 2.85 6.47
CA GLU A 36 9.45 3.34 7.16
C GLU A 36 8.19 2.95 6.37
N PHE A 37 7.19 2.44 7.07
CA PHE A 37 5.88 2.22 6.49
C PHE A 37 5.17 3.54 6.22
N ILE A 38 5.01 3.85 4.95
CA ILE A 38 4.20 4.97 4.45
C ILE A 38 2.84 4.39 4.02
N PRO A 39 1.73 4.67 4.73
CA PRO A 39 0.42 4.16 4.33
C PRO A 39 -0.02 4.76 2.98
N HIS A 40 -0.20 3.90 1.98
CA HIS A 40 -0.58 4.31 0.64
C HIS A 40 -1.36 3.22 -0.10
N ILE A 41 -2.06 3.62 -1.15
CA ILE A 41 -2.66 2.71 -2.13
C ILE A 41 -1.86 2.86 -3.43
N THR A 42 -1.21 1.79 -3.87
CA THR A 42 -0.56 1.78 -5.19
C THR A 42 -1.62 1.81 -6.28
N LEU A 43 -1.57 2.80 -7.16
CA LEU A 43 -2.43 2.89 -8.35
C LEU A 43 -1.81 2.15 -9.55
N GLY A 44 -0.49 2.24 -9.68
CA GLY A 44 0.20 1.65 -10.81
C GLY A 44 1.72 1.71 -10.67
N ARG A 45 2.39 0.92 -11.51
CA ARG A 45 3.86 0.90 -11.63
C ARG A 45 4.24 1.27 -13.04
N ILE A 46 5.16 2.22 -13.16
CA ILE A 46 5.61 2.71 -14.45
C ILE A 46 6.69 1.76 -14.98
N LYS A 47 6.51 1.29 -16.21
CA LYS A 47 7.46 0.42 -16.93
C LYS A 47 7.98 1.14 -18.18
N GLY A 48 9.25 0.91 -18.52
CA GLY A 48 9.86 1.48 -19.72
C GLY A 48 10.09 3.00 -19.66
N SER A 49 10.26 3.60 -20.84
CA SER A 49 10.44 5.04 -21.00
C SER A 49 9.10 5.77 -20.92
N TYR A 50 9.09 6.93 -20.27
CA TYR A 50 7.92 7.78 -20.13
C TYR A 50 8.34 9.25 -20.12
N ASP A 51 7.41 10.14 -20.48
CA ASP A 51 7.61 11.58 -20.35
C ASP A 51 7.54 11.99 -18.88
N LYS A 52 8.71 12.34 -18.33
CA LYS A 52 8.85 12.74 -16.92
C LYS A 52 8.18 14.08 -16.64
N VAL A 53 8.18 15.01 -17.59
CA VAL A 53 7.64 16.36 -17.39
C VAL A 53 6.12 16.28 -17.34
N CYS A 54 5.51 15.61 -18.32
CA CYS A 54 4.07 15.39 -18.35
C CYS A 54 3.57 14.68 -17.08
N LEU A 55 4.26 13.61 -16.66
CA LEU A 55 3.91 12.89 -15.43
C LEU A 55 4.04 13.77 -14.18
N GLN A 56 5.12 14.54 -14.07
CA GLN A 56 5.33 15.40 -12.90
C GLN A 56 4.27 16.50 -12.82
N THR A 57 3.93 17.11 -13.96
CA THR A 57 2.85 18.10 -14.04
C THR A 57 1.53 17.49 -13.62
N PHE A 58 1.18 16.30 -14.14
CA PHE A 58 -0.04 15.60 -13.74
C PHE A 58 -0.07 15.34 -12.22
N ILE A 59 0.99 14.77 -11.65
CA ILE A 59 1.06 14.49 -10.21
C ILE A 59 0.91 15.77 -9.40
N ASN A 60 1.57 16.86 -9.79
CA ASN A 60 1.51 18.13 -9.07
C ASN A 60 0.11 18.76 -9.11
N THR A 61 -0.56 18.72 -10.27
CA THR A 61 -1.94 19.24 -10.41
C THR A 61 -2.93 18.50 -9.52
N HIS A 62 -2.66 17.21 -9.22
CA HIS A 62 -3.53 16.35 -8.43
C HIS A 62 -2.99 16.07 -7.01
N ALA A 63 -1.96 16.78 -6.55
CA ALA A 63 -1.26 16.45 -5.30
C ALA A 63 -2.15 16.58 -4.05
N ASP A 64 -3.04 17.57 -4.04
CA ASP A 64 -3.95 17.87 -2.92
C ASP A 64 -5.37 17.31 -3.14
N GLU A 65 -5.57 16.50 -4.19
CA GLU A 65 -6.88 15.94 -4.51
C GLU A 65 -7.29 14.84 -3.52
N VAL A 66 -8.50 14.96 -2.97
CA VAL A 66 -9.09 13.93 -2.13
C VAL A 66 -9.84 12.93 -2.99
N ILE A 67 -9.19 11.79 -3.26
CA ILE A 67 -9.77 10.69 -4.06
C ILE A 67 -10.98 10.05 -3.36
N GLY A 68 -10.98 10.02 -2.03
CA GLY A 68 -12.11 9.51 -1.25
C GLY A 68 -11.74 9.06 0.15
N THR A 69 -12.73 8.48 0.84
CA THR A 69 -12.57 7.95 2.20
C THR A 69 -13.04 6.51 2.27
N SER A 70 -12.34 5.68 3.04
CA SER A 70 -12.74 4.31 3.30
C SER A 70 -12.63 3.98 4.79
N LYS A 71 -13.64 3.30 5.32
CA LYS A 71 -13.60 2.79 6.70
C LYS A 71 -12.77 1.51 6.73
N VAL A 72 -11.71 1.50 7.53
CA VAL A 72 -10.92 0.28 7.76
C VAL A 72 -11.66 -0.60 8.76
N THR A 73 -12.22 -1.71 8.29
CA THR A 73 -13.06 -2.62 9.10
C THR A 73 -12.39 -3.94 9.45
N LYS A 74 -11.26 -4.26 8.81
CA LYS A 74 -10.62 -5.57 8.94
C LYS A 74 -9.17 -5.56 8.47
N VAL A 75 -8.42 -6.55 8.94
CA VAL A 75 -7.07 -6.90 8.49
C VAL A 75 -7.10 -8.28 7.86
N LYS A 76 -6.37 -8.46 6.75
CA LYS A 76 -6.33 -9.73 6.00
C LYS A 76 -4.90 -10.24 5.87
N LEU A 77 -4.70 -11.52 6.12
CA LEU A 77 -3.49 -12.22 5.68
C LEU A 77 -3.70 -12.68 4.24
N LYS A 78 -2.88 -12.17 3.33
CA LYS A 78 -2.97 -12.48 1.90
C LYS A 78 -1.82 -13.37 1.44
N ARG A 79 -2.11 -14.26 0.49
CA ARG A 79 -1.12 -15.04 -0.26
C ARG A 79 -1.08 -14.54 -1.70
N SER A 80 0.11 -14.35 -2.24
CA SER A 80 0.33 -14.11 -3.66
C SER A 80 1.02 -15.32 -4.28
N ILE A 81 0.44 -15.92 -5.32
CA ILE A 81 1.04 -17.01 -6.08
C ILE A 81 1.37 -16.46 -7.47
N LEU A 82 2.66 -16.39 -7.80
CA LEU A 82 3.10 -15.90 -9.11
C LEU A 82 2.91 -17.01 -10.15
N ARG A 83 2.15 -16.70 -11.22
CA ARG A 83 2.01 -17.58 -12.38
C ARG A 83 2.46 -16.87 -13.65
N PRO A 84 2.77 -17.62 -14.73
CA PRO A 84 3.09 -17.03 -16.03
C PRO A 84 2.01 -16.06 -16.56
N GLN A 85 0.74 -16.33 -16.27
CA GLN A 85 -0.40 -15.51 -16.70
C GLN A 85 -0.64 -14.28 -15.82
N GLY A 86 0.01 -14.20 -14.64
CA GLY A 86 -0.17 -13.15 -13.66
C GLY A 86 -0.20 -13.66 -12.22
N PRO A 87 -0.14 -12.75 -11.22
CA PRO A 87 -0.26 -13.12 -9.82
C PRO A 87 -1.71 -13.46 -9.44
N GLU A 88 -1.91 -14.58 -8.76
CA GLU A 88 -3.15 -14.91 -8.06
C GLU A 88 -3.08 -14.48 -6.60
N TYR A 89 -4.13 -13.82 -6.12
CA TYR A 89 -4.22 -13.34 -4.74
C TYR A 89 -5.33 -14.07 -3.98
N HIS A 90 -4.99 -14.59 -2.80
CA HIS A 90 -5.92 -15.30 -1.93
C HIS A 90 -5.95 -14.67 -0.54
N ASP A 91 -7.14 -14.60 0.05
CA ASP A 91 -7.32 -14.28 1.46
C ASP A 91 -7.20 -15.58 2.26
N ILE A 92 -6.18 -15.67 3.14
CA ILE A 92 -5.96 -16.84 4.00
C ILE A 92 -6.73 -16.69 5.31
N LEU A 93 -6.73 -15.48 5.87
CA LEU A 93 -7.37 -15.15 7.13
C LEU A 93 -7.90 -13.72 7.07
N GLU A 94 -9.04 -13.49 7.71
CA GLU A 94 -9.66 -12.18 7.88
C GLU A 94 -9.97 -11.97 9.36
N VAL A 95 -9.56 -10.82 9.91
CA VAL A 95 -9.85 -10.41 11.29
C VAL A 95 -10.54 -9.06 11.27
N SER A 96 -11.77 -9.00 11.78
CA SER A 96 -12.53 -7.76 11.89
C SER A 96 -11.95 -6.86 12.98
N LEU A 97 -11.84 -5.57 12.68
CA LEU A 97 -11.49 -4.53 13.64
C LEU A 97 -12.76 -4.10 14.39
N LYS A 98 -12.63 -3.96 15.72
CA LYS A 98 -13.70 -3.46 16.59
C LYS A 98 -13.79 -1.94 16.53
#